data_AF-A0A915I4S7-F1
#
_entry.id   AF-A0A915I4S7-F1
#
_cell.length_a   1.000
_cell.length_b   1.000
_cell.length_c   1.000
_cell.angle_alpha   90.00
_cell.angle_beta   90.00
_cell.angle_gamma   90.00
#
_symmetry.space_group_name_H-M   'P 1'
#
loop_
_entity.id
_entity.type
_entity.pdbx_description
1 polymer ?
#
loop_
_entity_poly.entity_id
_entity_poly.type
_entity_poly.pdbx_seq_one_letter_code
_entity_poly.pdbx_strand_id
1 'polypeptide(L)'
;MVRFGMLAVQLLPENTSAGMIFFTDGVLGVPDVSLLDTLLTQLRIWTIGCTFVLVQSNGSKPDCAFTKVSNIEFMRFLAAATFGGYMEQCPELQPGTAINIFHENLLCWNFQRVVKMTDWIGENCKVESCLFHFSPIRYKHYSSVLSTTLTSLLSVRLREGYTLKSCSIADSKININLILPWKNQICMEYVVVSDWPQKSK
;
A
#
# COMPACT_ATOMS: atom_id res chain seq x y z
N MET A 1 12.44 -4.44 -13.89
CA MET A 1 11.54 -3.31 -14.24
C MET A 1 11.61 -2.19 -13.21
N VAL A 2 11.31 -2.44 -11.93
CA VAL A 2 11.31 -1.40 -10.86
C VAL A 2 12.62 -0.60 -10.78
N ARG A 3 13.80 -1.25 -10.81
CA ARG A 3 15.10 -0.56 -10.77
C ARG A 3 15.30 0.44 -11.91
N PHE A 4 14.87 0.11 -13.13
CA PHE A 4 14.96 1.03 -14.27
C PHE A 4 14.01 2.21 -14.10
N GLY A 5 12.81 1.97 -13.57
CA GLY A 5 11.88 3.05 -13.24
C GLY A 5 12.42 3.99 -12.17
N MET A 6 13.12 3.47 -11.15
CA MET A 6 13.78 4.31 -10.14
C MET A 6 14.88 5.19 -10.75
N LEU A 7 15.69 4.66 -11.67
CA LEU A 7 16.69 5.45 -12.41
C LEU A 7 16.03 6.53 -13.26
N ALA A 8 14.87 6.25 -13.87
CA ALA A 8 14.15 7.26 -14.64
C ALA A 8 13.55 8.35 -13.75
N VAL A 9 13.00 7.97 -12.59
CA VAL A 9 12.48 8.91 -11.58
C VAL A 9 13.59 9.82 -11.04
N GLN A 10 14.81 9.29 -10.90
CA GLN A 10 16.00 10.07 -10.51
C GLN A 10 16.36 11.19 -11.49
N LEU A 11 15.90 11.11 -12.74
CA LEU A 11 16.10 12.16 -13.74
C LEU A 11 15.06 13.28 -13.66
N LEU A 12 14.01 13.11 -12.85
CA LEU A 12 13.00 14.14 -12.66
C LEU A 12 13.54 15.28 -11.77
N PRO A 13 13.07 16.52 -11.95
CA PRO A 13 13.43 17.65 -11.08
C PRO A 13 13.05 17.39 -9.61
N GLU A 14 13.83 17.97 -8.68
CA GLU A 14 13.75 17.70 -7.23
C GLU A 14 12.37 17.93 -6.60
N ASN A 15 11.55 18.83 -7.16
CA ASN A 15 10.22 19.17 -6.64
C ASN A 15 9.08 18.42 -7.34
N THR A 16 9.40 17.41 -8.15
CA THR A 16 8.37 16.58 -8.79
C THR A 16 7.93 15.46 -7.88
N SER A 17 6.64 15.16 -7.92
CA SER A 17 6.08 14.01 -7.23
C SER A 17 6.45 12.74 -7.99
N ALA A 18 7.28 11.90 -7.38
CA ALA A 18 7.79 10.69 -7.99
C ALA A 18 6.76 9.55 -7.94
N GLY A 19 6.39 9.02 -9.10
CA GLY A 19 5.48 7.88 -9.22
C GLY A 19 5.81 7.01 -10.42
N MET A 20 5.53 5.72 -10.31
CA MET A 20 5.69 4.74 -11.38
C MET A 20 4.36 4.02 -11.62
N ILE A 21 3.99 3.90 -12.89
CA ILE A 21 2.80 3.15 -13.30
C ILE A 21 3.25 1.98 -14.16
N PHE A 22 2.90 0.77 -13.74
CA PHE A 22 3.24 -0.48 -14.40
C PHE A 22 2.02 -1.02 -15.14
N PHE A 23 2.07 -1.05 -16.46
CA PHE A 23 1.13 -1.81 -17.28
C PHE A 23 1.70 -3.21 -17.49
N THR A 24 1.04 -4.22 -16.94
CA THR A 24 1.55 -5.59 -16.93
C THR A 24 0.41 -6.59 -17.15
N ASP A 25 0.73 -7.75 -17.73
CA ASP A 25 -0.20 -8.89 -17.84
C ASP A 25 -0.27 -9.73 -16.54
N GLY A 26 0.43 -9.29 -15.49
CA GLY A 26 0.45 -9.89 -14.17
C GLY A 26 1.50 -10.98 -13.98
N VAL A 27 2.25 -11.36 -15.03
CA VAL A 27 3.31 -12.37 -14.91
C VAL A 27 4.57 -11.73 -14.37
N LEU A 28 4.69 -11.75 -13.05
CA LEU A 28 5.84 -11.20 -12.35
C LEU A 28 6.58 -12.31 -11.62
N GLY A 29 7.89 -12.39 -11.87
CA GLY A 29 8.80 -13.16 -11.02
C GLY A 29 8.89 -12.50 -9.66
N VAL A 30 8.68 -13.26 -8.59
CA VAL A 30 8.89 -12.77 -7.23
C VAL A 30 10.40 -12.66 -7.02
N PRO A 31 10.95 -11.46 -6.72
CA PRO A 31 12.37 -11.31 -6.41
C PRO A 31 12.71 -12.04 -5.11
N ASP A 32 13.99 -12.33 -4.90
CA ASP A 32 14.47 -12.81 -3.61
C ASP A 32 14.05 -11.86 -2.47
N VAL A 33 13.80 -12.41 -1.28
CA VAL A 33 13.27 -11.67 -0.13
C VAL A 33 14.22 -10.54 0.26
N SER A 34 15.53 -10.81 0.27
CA SER A 34 16.56 -9.82 0.61
C SER A 34 16.58 -8.63 -0.36
N LEU A 35 16.40 -8.94 -1.65
CA LEU A 35 16.34 -7.95 -2.72
C LEU A 35 15.05 -7.12 -2.63
N LEU A 36 13.93 -7.76 -2.34
CA LEU A 36 12.63 -7.09 -2.17
C LEU A 36 12.67 -6.09 -1.01
N ASP A 37 13.21 -6.47 0.14
CA ASP A 37 13.31 -5.59 1.31
C ASP A 37 14.17 -4.35 1.03
N THR A 38 15.29 -4.54 0.32
CA THR A 38 16.16 -3.45 -0.11
C THR A 38 15.43 -2.51 -1.07
N LEU A 39 14.72 -3.06 -2.06
CA LEU A 39 13.94 -2.26 -3.02
C LEU A 39 12.81 -1.50 -2.34
N LEU A 40 12.06 -2.13 -1.44
CA LEU A 40 10.97 -1.47 -0.70
C LEU A 40 11.49 -0.32 0.16
N THR A 41 12.62 -0.53 0.82
CA THR A 41 13.25 0.53 1.63
C THR A 41 13.67 1.70 0.76
N GLN A 42 14.25 1.45 -0.42
CA GLN A 42 14.60 2.51 -1.36
C GLN A 42 13.35 3.26 -1.87
N LEU A 43 12.29 2.56 -2.27
CA LEU A 43 11.05 3.18 -2.74
C LEU A 43 10.41 4.06 -1.66
N ARG A 44 10.44 3.63 -0.40
CA ARG A 44 9.90 4.40 0.75
C ARG A 44 10.73 5.64 1.08
N ILE A 45 12.06 5.52 1.12
CA ILE A 45 12.96 6.66 1.38
C ILE A 45 12.78 7.75 0.30
N TRP A 46 12.59 7.32 -0.94
CA TRP A 46 12.43 8.21 -2.09
C TRP A 46 10.97 8.60 -2.34
N THR A 47 10.04 8.14 -1.48
CA THR A 47 8.60 8.40 -1.58
C THR A 47 8.01 8.08 -2.97
N ILE A 48 8.51 7.04 -3.63
CA ILE A 48 8.08 6.65 -4.98
C ILE A 48 6.89 5.71 -4.90
N GLY A 49 5.72 6.17 -5.35
CA GLY A 49 4.52 5.35 -5.44
C GLY A 49 4.57 4.38 -6.62
N CYS A 50 4.26 3.09 -6.38
CA CYS A 50 4.16 2.10 -7.44
C CYS A 50 2.70 1.73 -7.69
N THR A 51 2.15 2.10 -8.85
CA THR A 51 0.80 1.73 -9.27
C THR A 51 0.85 0.63 -10.33
N PHE A 52 0.00 -0.38 -10.20
CA PHE A 52 -0.05 -1.51 -11.12
C PHE A 52 -1.41 -1.54 -11.81
N VAL A 53 -1.38 -1.58 -13.15
CA VAL A 53 -2.54 -1.76 -14.01
C VAL A 53 -2.39 -3.10 -14.70
N LEU A 54 -3.26 -4.04 -14.34
CA LEU A 54 -3.32 -5.35 -14.93
C LEU A 54 -4.04 -5.24 -16.28
N VAL A 55 -3.28 -5.43 -17.36
CA VAL A 55 -3.79 -5.47 -18.73
C VAL A 55 -4.13 -6.93 -19.03
N GLN A 56 -5.31 -7.36 -18.59
CA GLN A 56 -5.89 -8.63 -19.01
C GLN A 56 -6.94 -8.38 -20.08
N SER A 57 -6.96 -9.23 -21.10
CA SER A 57 -8.05 -9.23 -22.07
C SER A 57 -9.31 -9.74 -21.35
N ASN A 58 -10.36 -8.92 -21.31
CA ASN A 58 -11.66 -9.21 -20.69
C ASN A 58 -12.41 -10.44 -21.25
N GLY A 59 -11.75 -11.31 -22.02
CA GLY A 59 -12.33 -12.49 -22.65
C GLY A 59 -11.75 -13.84 -22.22
N SER A 60 -10.63 -13.86 -21.51
CA SER A 60 -10.06 -15.15 -21.11
C SER A 60 -10.48 -15.48 -19.67
N LYS A 61 -11.41 -16.45 -19.55
CA LYS A 61 -11.24 -17.54 -18.58
C LYS A 61 -9.74 -17.93 -18.55
N PRO A 62 -9.17 -18.53 -17.50
CA PRO A 62 -7.80 -19.07 -17.58
C PRO A 62 -7.75 -20.07 -18.74
N ASP A 63 -7.46 -19.58 -19.94
CA ASP A 63 -7.71 -20.27 -21.19
C ASP A 63 -6.43 -21.01 -21.46
N CYS A 64 -6.33 -22.16 -20.80
CA CYS A 64 -5.61 -23.37 -21.19
C CYS A 64 -4.17 -23.23 -21.73
N ALA A 65 -3.49 -22.10 -21.53
CA ALA A 65 -2.06 -21.95 -21.71
C ALA A 65 -1.42 -22.29 -20.36
N PHE A 66 -1.03 -23.55 -20.21
CA PHE A 66 -0.21 -24.02 -19.09
C PHE A 66 0.89 -22.99 -18.78
N THR A 67 1.02 -22.62 -17.50
CA THR A 67 2.11 -21.81 -16.86
C THR A 67 1.98 -20.30 -16.72
N LYS A 68 0.94 -19.62 -17.23
CA LYS A 68 0.81 -18.15 -17.06
C LYS A 68 -0.03 -17.77 -15.83
N VAL A 69 0.53 -17.87 -14.63
CA VAL A 69 -0.13 -17.47 -13.37
C VAL A 69 0.21 -16.02 -13.02
N SER A 70 -0.79 -15.14 -12.99
CA SER A 70 -0.60 -13.76 -12.57
C SER A 70 -0.37 -13.66 -11.07
N ASN A 71 0.64 -12.90 -10.65
CA ASN A 71 0.93 -12.68 -9.24
C ASN A 71 0.24 -11.40 -8.73
N ILE A 72 -1.08 -11.50 -8.60
CA ILE A 72 -1.98 -10.42 -8.15
C ILE A 72 -1.60 -9.94 -6.75
N GLU A 73 -1.35 -10.88 -5.84
CA GLU A 73 -1.06 -10.58 -4.43
C GLU A 73 0.25 -9.81 -4.28
N PHE A 74 1.29 -10.14 -5.05
CA PHE A 74 2.54 -9.39 -5.03
C PHE A 74 2.37 -7.95 -5.54
N MET A 75 1.61 -7.75 -6.63
CA MET A 75 1.32 -6.41 -7.16
C MET A 75 0.54 -5.57 -6.17
N ARG A 76 -0.48 -6.15 -5.53
CA ARG A 76 -1.29 -5.50 -4.48
C ARG A 76 -0.44 -5.12 -3.28
N PHE A 77 0.38 -6.05 -2.80
CA PHE A 77 1.31 -5.81 -1.70
C PHE A 77 2.27 -4.66 -2.02
N LEU A 78 2.91 -4.68 -3.19
CA LEU A 78 3.89 -3.67 -3.57
C LEU A 78 3.24 -2.29 -3.77
N ALA A 79 2.04 -2.25 -4.35
CA ALA A 79 1.25 -1.02 -4.45
C ALA A 79 0.92 -0.45 -3.06
N ALA A 80 0.35 -1.27 -2.17
CA ALA A 80 -0.02 -0.85 -0.83
C ALA A 80 1.20 -0.42 0.01
N ALA A 81 2.33 -1.14 -0.11
CA ALA A 81 3.57 -0.86 0.61
C ALA A 81 4.26 0.46 0.18
N THR A 82 3.87 1.02 -0.97
CA THR A 82 4.47 2.22 -1.56
C THR A 82 3.45 3.34 -1.77
N PHE A 83 2.24 3.24 -1.20
CA PHE A 83 1.17 4.24 -1.39
C PHE A 83 0.75 4.43 -2.85
N GLY A 84 0.78 3.35 -3.64
CA GLY A 84 0.24 3.31 -5.01
C GLY A 84 -1.07 2.53 -5.10
N GLY A 85 -1.58 2.41 -6.32
CA GLY A 85 -2.83 1.72 -6.62
C GLY A 85 -2.65 0.37 -7.31
N TYR A 86 -3.67 -0.48 -7.26
CA TYR A 86 -3.76 -1.69 -8.06
C TYR A 86 -5.11 -1.74 -8.78
N MET A 87 -5.12 -2.03 -10.08
CA MET A 87 -6.31 -1.96 -10.93
C MET A 87 -6.38 -3.19 -11.85
N GLU A 88 -7.48 -3.94 -11.78
CA GLU A 88 -7.68 -5.18 -12.56
C GLU A 88 -8.66 -5.04 -13.71
N GLN A 89 -9.69 -4.22 -13.52
CA GLN A 89 -10.78 -4.07 -14.47
C GLN A 89 -11.12 -2.59 -14.63
N CYS A 90 -11.56 -2.22 -15.82
CA CYS A 90 -12.22 -0.95 -16.02
C CYS A 90 -13.60 -1.01 -15.38
N PRO A 91 -13.85 -0.27 -14.27
CA PRO A 91 -15.20 -0.21 -13.76
C PRO A 91 -16.08 0.48 -14.79
N GLU A 92 -17.30 -0.05 -14.93
CA GLU A 92 -18.32 0.59 -15.76
C GLU A 92 -18.56 2.02 -15.27
N LEU A 93 -18.63 2.96 -16.21
CA LEU A 93 -18.93 4.36 -15.93
C LEU A 93 -20.30 4.45 -15.26
N GLN A 94 -20.36 4.94 -14.02
CA GLN A 94 -21.65 5.22 -13.41
C GLN A 94 -22.32 6.38 -14.17
N PRO A 95 -23.58 6.22 -14.60
CA PRO A 95 -24.27 7.25 -15.36
C PRO A 95 -24.40 8.52 -14.51
N GLY A 96 -23.75 9.60 -14.94
CA GLY A 96 -23.77 10.90 -14.24
C GLY A 96 -22.41 11.40 -13.73
N THR A 97 -21.36 10.56 -13.78
CA THR A 97 -19.98 11.00 -13.48
C THR A 97 -19.17 11.16 -14.77
N ALA A 98 -18.56 12.33 -14.98
CA ALA A 98 -17.74 12.60 -16.16
C ALA A 98 -16.37 11.90 -16.15
N ILE A 99 -15.95 11.40 -14.98
CA ILE A 99 -14.61 10.88 -14.70
C ILE A 99 -14.77 9.43 -14.21
N ASN A 100 -14.09 8.48 -14.87
CA ASN A 100 -14.02 7.09 -14.41
C ASN A 100 -12.98 6.94 -13.28
N ILE A 101 -12.98 5.79 -12.59
CA ILE A 101 -12.01 5.53 -11.51
C ILE A 101 -10.56 5.65 -12.00
N PHE A 102 -10.30 5.32 -13.27
CA PHE A 102 -8.96 5.43 -13.84
C PHE A 102 -8.52 6.88 -13.97
N HIS A 103 -9.37 7.75 -14.48
CA HIS A 103 -9.12 9.16 -14.63
C HIS A 103 -9.00 9.82 -13.25
N GLU A 104 -9.84 9.44 -12.29
CA GLU A 104 -9.72 9.96 -10.92
C GLU A 104 -8.38 9.55 -10.29
N ASN A 105 -8.03 8.27 -10.35
CA ASN A 105 -6.76 7.82 -9.76
C ASN A 105 -5.56 8.38 -10.55
N LEU A 106 -5.62 8.38 -11.89
CA LEU A 106 -4.50 8.71 -12.77
C LEU A 106 -4.26 10.22 -12.93
N LEU A 107 -5.33 11.01 -13.04
CA LEU A 107 -5.26 12.45 -13.33
C LEU A 107 -5.42 13.32 -12.09
N CYS A 108 -6.15 12.85 -11.06
CA CYS A 108 -6.38 13.66 -9.85
C CYS A 108 -5.35 13.39 -8.74
N TRP A 109 -4.29 12.62 -9.02
CA TRP A 109 -3.24 12.28 -8.05
C TRP A 109 -3.79 11.60 -6.77
N ASN A 110 -4.97 10.97 -6.85
CA ASN A 110 -5.61 10.27 -5.74
C ASN A 110 -4.95 8.90 -5.41
N PHE A 111 -3.76 8.64 -5.97
CA PHE A 111 -3.00 7.41 -5.76
C PHE A 111 -2.63 7.16 -4.30
N GLN A 112 -2.55 8.22 -3.48
CA GLN A 112 -2.27 8.14 -2.05
C GLN A 112 -3.48 7.65 -1.22
N ARG A 113 -4.37 6.84 -1.80
CA ARG A 113 -5.24 6.02 -0.97
C ARG A 113 -4.36 4.97 -0.31
N VAL A 114 -4.18 5.13 1.01
CA VAL A 114 -3.88 4.00 1.91
C VAL A 114 -5.07 3.06 1.77
N VAL A 115 -5.08 2.25 0.72
CA VAL A 115 -6.11 1.23 0.58
C VAL A 115 -5.89 0.31 1.76
N LYS A 116 -6.90 0.20 2.63
CA LYS A 116 -6.76 -0.62 3.82
C LYS A 116 -6.47 -2.02 3.32
N MET A 117 -5.33 -2.59 3.72
CA MET A 117 -4.95 -3.97 3.40
C MET A 117 -6.12 -4.95 3.67
N THR A 118 -7.00 -4.58 4.61
CA THR A 118 -8.23 -5.30 4.99
C THR A 118 -9.34 -5.26 3.94
N ASP A 119 -9.51 -4.19 3.17
CA ASP A 119 -10.60 -4.07 2.19
C ASP A 119 -10.35 -5.00 1.00
N TRP A 120 -9.06 -5.21 0.67
CA TRP A 120 -8.62 -6.13 -0.38
C TRP A 120 -8.89 -7.60 -0.10
N ILE A 121 -8.90 -8.00 1.17
CA ILE A 121 -9.20 -9.38 1.61
C ILE A 121 -10.71 -9.61 1.62
N GLY A 122 -11.51 -8.56 1.80
CA GLY A 122 -12.97 -8.66 1.95
C GLY A 122 -13.77 -8.53 0.66
N GLU A 123 -13.37 -7.67 -0.29
CA GLU A 123 -14.28 -7.28 -1.39
C GLU A 123 -14.20 -8.15 -2.66
N ASN A 124 -13.06 -8.78 -2.95
CA ASN A 124 -12.88 -9.57 -4.19
C ASN A 124 -13.07 -11.08 -4.02
N CYS A 125 -13.29 -11.57 -2.80
CA CYS A 125 -13.65 -12.97 -2.56
C CYS A 125 -15.15 -13.10 -2.27
N LYS A 126 -16.00 -12.98 -3.31
CA LYS A 126 -17.35 -13.59 -3.31
C LYS A 126 -17.30 -15.11 -3.47
N VAL A 127 -16.25 -15.75 -2.94
CA VAL A 127 -16.28 -17.19 -2.73
C VAL A 127 -16.85 -17.34 -1.34
N GLU A 128 -18.10 -17.78 -1.24
CA GLU A 128 -18.64 -18.41 -0.04
C GLU A 128 -17.81 -19.67 0.25
N SER A 129 -16.57 -19.49 0.70
CA SER A 129 -15.78 -20.56 1.28
C SER A 129 -15.79 -20.33 2.77
N CYS A 130 -16.63 -21.10 3.44
CA CYS A 130 -16.81 -21.19 4.88
C CYS A 130 -15.53 -21.63 5.64
N LEU A 131 -14.34 -21.42 5.10
CA LEU A 131 -13.07 -21.98 5.58
C LEU A 131 -11.99 -20.94 5.91
N PHE A 132 -12.16 -19.65 5.60
CA PHE A 132 -11.10 -18.65 5.80
C PHE A 132 -11.56 -17.33 6.43
N HIS A 133 -12.47 -17.36 7.41
CA HIS A 133 -12.64 -16.23 8.34
C HIS A 133 -11.57 -16.30 9.43
N PHE A 134 -10.29 -16.29 9.05
CA PHE A 134 -9.21 -16.19 10.03
C PHE A 134 -9.16 -14.75 10.52
N SER A 135 -9.60 -14.52 11.75
CA SER A 135 -9.21 -13.33 12.48
C SER A 135 -7.68 -13.25 12.48
N PRO A 136 -7.08 -12.10 12.08
CA PRO A 136 -5.63 -12.02 11.97
C PRO A 136 -5.01 -12.32 13.33
N ILE A 137 -4.11 -13.31 13.37
CA ILE A 137 -3.37 -13.65 14.59
C ILE A 137 -2.47 -12.46 14.93
N ARG A 138 -2.73 -11.81 16.06
CA ARG A 138 -1.95 -10.67 16.53
C ARG A 138 -0.96 -11.13 17.60
N TYR A 139 0.31 -10.80 17.38
CA TYR A 139 1.37 -11.04 18.35
C TYR A 139 2.00 -9.71 18.77
N LYS A 140 2.05 -9.44 20.07
CA LYS A 140 2.71 -8.24 20.61
C LYS A 140 4.21 -8.48 20.65
N HIS A 141 4.94 -7.91 19.70
CA HIS A 141 6.39 -8.08 19.60
C HIS A 141 7.16 -7.23 20.64
N TYR A 142 6.75 -5.98 20.87
CA TYR A 142 7.50 -5.04 21.70
C TYR A 142 6.62 -3.96 22.33
N SER A 143 7.04 -3.40 23.48
CA SER A 143 6.39 -2.30 24.20
C SER A 143 7.44 -1.48 24.93
N SER A 144 7.43 -0.15 24.77
CA SER A 144 8.35 0.72 25.50
C SER A 144 7.79 2.13 25.65
N VAL A 145 8.29 2.85 26.66
CA VAL A 145 7.96 4.25 26.93
C VAL A 145 9.13 5.10 26.45
N LEU A 146 8.86 6.05 25.56
CA LEU A 146 9.87 6.89 24.91
C LEU A 146 9.74 8.34 25.41
N SER A 147 10.87 8.94 25.80
CA SER A 147 10.95 10.34 26.21
C SER A 147 11.18 11.27 25.01
N THR A 148 10.26 11.26 24.04
CA THR A 148 10.36 12.04 22.79
C THR A 148 9.05 12.76 22.46
N THR A 149 9.11 13.82 21.67
CA THR A 149 7.90 14.48 21.16
C THR A 149 7.17 13.58 20.16
N LEU A 150 5.84 13.60 20.19
CA LEU A 150 4.99 12.87 19.23
C LEU A 150 5.36 13.17 17.76
N THR A 151 5.57 14.43 17.42
CA THR A 151 5.88 14.86 16.05
C THR A 151 7.19 14.25 15.52
N SER A 152 8.25 14.24 16.33
CA SER A 152 9.52 13.62 15.94
C SER A 152 9.40 12.10 15.78
N LEU A 153 8.59 11.45 16.61
CA LEU A 153 8.37 10.01 16.49
C LEU A 153 7.58 9.70 15.21
N LEU A 154 6.53 10.47 14.93
CA LEU A 154 5.71 10.31 13.74
C LEU A 154 6.51 10.57 12.46
N SER A 155 7.36 11.60 12.43
CA SER A 155 8.16 11.91 11.23
C SER A 155 9.10 10.76 10.87
N VAL A 156 9.72 10.12 11.85
CA VAL A 156 10.58 8.94 11.64
C VAL A 156 9.75 7.75 11.16
N ARG A 157 8.65 7.42 11.85
CA ARG A 157 7.82 6.26 11.50
C ARG A 157 7.16 6.39 10.13
N LEU A 158 6.66 7.58 9.79
CA LEU A 158 6.09 7.83 8.46
C LEU A 158 7.16 7.69 7.37
N ARG A 159 8.40 8.13 7.62
CA ARG A 159 9.52 7.97 6.67
C ARG A 159 9.99 6.51 6.52
N GLU A 160 9.86 5.70 7.56
CA GLU A 160 10.06 4.24 7.48
C GLU A 160 8.98 3.54 6.60
N GLY A 161 7.90 4.25 6.27
CA GLY A 161 6.79 3.77 5.43
C GLY A 161 5.56 3.34 6.21
N TYR A 162 5.48 3.62 7.51
CA TYR A 162 4.25 3.41 8.26
C TYR A 162 3.16 4.35 7.74
N THR A 163 1.93 3.86 7.70
CA THR A 163 0.76 4.61 7.26
C THR A 163 -0.20 4.79 8.43
N LEU A 164 -0.99 5.86 8.42
CA LEU A 164 -1.99 6.10 9.45
C LEU A 164 -3.18 5.17 9.25
N LYS A 165 -3.44 4.28 10.22
CA LYS A 165 -4.61 3.39 10.21
C LYS A 165 -5.81 4.04 10.90
N SER A 166 -5.60 4.62 12.08
CA SER A 166 -6.65 5.31 12.84
C SER A 166 -6.03 6.25 13.86
N CYS A 167 -6.72 7.34 14.16
CA CYS A 167 -6.38 8.24 15.25
C CYS A 167 -7.62 8.45 16.11
N SER A 168 -7.50 8.30 17.42
CA SER A 168 -8.55 8.62 18.37
C SER A 168 -8.01 9.46 19.52
N ILE A 169 -8.84 10.37 20.02
CA ILE A 169 -8.51 11.22 21.16
C ILE A 169 -9.49 10.85 22.26
N ALA A 170 -8.97 10.45 23.41
CA ALA A 170 -9.77 10.09 24.59
C ALA A 170 -9.02 10.53 25.86
N ASP A 171 -9.74 11.06 26.84
CA ASP A 171 -9.22 11.35 28.19
C ASP A 171 -7.88 12.11 28.21
N SER A 172 -7.78 13.21 27.46
CA SER A 172 -6.56 14.02 27.32
C SER A 172 -5.34 13.23 26.81
N LYS A 173 -5.58 12.18 26.04
CA LYS A 173 -4.56 11.38 25.35
C LYS A 173 -4.93 11.20 23.89
N ILE A 174 -3.91 11.14 23.05
CA ILE A 174 -4.01 10.82 21.64
C ILE A 174 -3.48 9.40 21.40
N ASN A 175 -4.30 8.57 20.78
CA ASN A 175 -4.00 7.21 20.39
C ASN A 175 -3.88 7.17 18.87
N ILE A 176 -2.68 6.91 18.38
CA ILE A 176 -2.39 6.80 16.94
C ILE A 176 -2.03 5.36 16.63
N ASN A 177 -2.77 4.74 15.73
CA ASN A 177 -2.45 3.42 15.22
C ASN A 177 -1.85 3.58 13.82
N LEU A 178 -0.61 3.13 13.67
CA LEU A 178 0.11 3.09 12.42
C LEU A 178 0.19 1.65 11.91
N ILE A 179 0.23 1.47 10.59
CA ILE A 179 0.34 0.16 9.96
C ILE A 179 1.43 0.17 8.88
N LEU A 180 2.23 -0.90 8.82
CA LEU A 180 3.28 -1.09 7.84
C LEU A 180 3.09 -2.44 7.14
N PRO A 181 2.82 -2.49 5.82
CA PRO A 181 2.88 -3.73 5.07
C PRO A 181 4.31 -4.27 5.09
N TRP A 182 4.51 -5.45 5.68
CA TRP A 182 5.84 -6.05 5.81
C TRP A 182 6.07 -7.13 4.76
N LYS A 183 5.11 -8.05 4.62
CA LYS A 183 5.11 -9.09 3.59
C LYS A 183 3.70 -9.24 3.04
N ASN A 184 3.54 -10.06 2.01
CA ASN A 184 2.20 -10.41 1.53
C ASN A 184 1.34 -10.89 2.70
N GLN A 185 0.17 -10.26 2.88
CA GLN A 185 -0.79 -10.55 3.96
C GLN A 185 -0.25 -10.41 5.41
N ILE A 186 0.94 -9.82 5.61
CA ILE A 186 1.53 -9.57 6.94
C ILE A 186 1.78 -8.08 7.11
N CYS A 187 1.15 -7.50 8.14
CA CYS A 187 1.33 -6.11 8.51
C CYS A 187 1.88 -5.97 9.93
N MET A 188 2.73 -4.98 10.16
CA MET A 188 3.13 -4.55 11.48
C MET A 188 2.25 -3.39 11.93
N GLU A 189 1.61 -3.54 13.09
CA GLU A 189 0.87 -2.46 13.74
C GLU A 189 1.77 -1.77 14.77
N TYR A 190 1.73 -0.45 14.81
CA TYR A 190 2.49 0.36 15.74
C TYR A 190 1.57 1.38 16.41
N VAL A 191 1.31 1.16 17.69
CA VAL A 191 0.38 1.97 18.49
C VAL A 191 1.18 2.97 19.32
N VAL A 192 0.86 4.25 19.15
CA VAL A 192 1.43 5.37 19.90
C VAL A 192 0.35 5.96 20.79
N VAL A 193 0.70 6.13 22.06
CA VAL A 193 -0.15 6.84 23.03
C VAL A 193 0.67 7.99 23.59
N SER A 194 0.12 9.19 23.54
CA SER A 194 0.75 10.41 24.09
C SER A 194 -0.30 11.25 24.80
N ASP A 195 0.13 12.09 25.74
CA ASP A 195 -0.74 13.12 26.30
C ASP A 195 -1.12 14.15 25.23
N TRP A 196 -2.36 14.65 25.30
CA TRP A 196 -2.95 15.60 24.37
C TRP A 196 -3.86 16.60 25.10
N PRO A 197 -3.76 17.92 24.85
CA PRO A 197 -2.90 18.58 23.87
C PRO A 197 -1.45 18.64 24.33
N GLN A 198 -0.50 18.61 23.38
CA GLN A 198 0.90 18.85 23.70
C GLN A 198 1.05 20.27 24.22
N LYS A 199 1.42 20.44 25.49
CA LYS A 199 1.81 21.75 26.02
C LYS A 199 3.03 22.21 25.21
N SER A 200 2.94 23.35 24.53
CA SER A 200 4.08 23.95 23.85
C SER A 200 5.21 24.12 24.88
N LYS A 201 6.32 23.43 24.69
CA LYS A 201 7.58 23.78 25.35
C LYS A 201 8.31 24.79 24.49
#